data_AF-A0A7C1AKY6-F1
#
_entry.id   AF-A0A7C1AKY6-F1
#
_cell.length_a   1.000
_cell.length_b   1.000
_cell.length_c   1.000
_cell.angle_alpha   90.00
_cell.angle_beta   90.00
_cell.angle_gamma   90.00
#
_symmetry.space_group_name_H-M   'P 1'
#
loop_
_entity.id
_entity.type
_entity.pdbx_description
1 polymer ?
#
loop_
_entity_poly.entity_id
_entity_poly.type
_entity_poly.pdbx_seq_one_letter_code
_entity_poly.pdbx_strand_id
1 'polypeptide(L)'
;MTLTLTQDLQSSKIRLEEFKNIADRILQYMPAVIDEKVVYHEYLICSSTTAGSTKRIRPFNKYLFMVYTRFLARLEGYYYLDIPKKALIAPYNQHIFPFSQFILEDIWKLLDSA
;
A
#
# COMPACT_ATOMS: atom_id res chain seq x y z
N MET A 1 0.98 20.87 22.59
CA MET A 1 1.08 19.54 23.23
C MET A 1 0.78 18.49 22.17
N THR A 2 1.70 17.56 21.93
CA THR A 2 1.45 16.43 21.01
C THR A 2 0.51 15.43 21.67
N LEU A 3 -0.68 15.23 21.10
CA LEU A 3 -1.65 14.23 21.57
C LEU A 3 -1.05 12.82 21.43
N THR A 4 -1.33 11.95 22.40
CA THR A 4 -0.97 10.53 22.30
C THR A 4 -1.70 9.90 21.10
N LEU A 5 -1.14 8.85 20.51
CA LEU A 5 -1.76 8.19 19.34
C LEU A 5 -3.19 7.74 19.65
N THR A 6 -3.41 7.14 20.83
CA THR A 6 -4.72 6.68 21.27
C THR A 6 -5.75 7.81 21.34
N GLN A 7 -5.37 8.96 21.90
CA GLN A 7 -6.27 10.13 21.99
C GLN A 7 -6.57 10.70 20.61
N ASP A 8 -5.57 10.75 19.73
CA ASP A 8 -5.74 11.28 18.40
C ASP A 8 -6.63 10.40 17.51
N LEU A 9 -6.61 9.08 17.71
CA LEU A 9 -7.51 8.15 16.99
C LEU A 9 -9.00 8.31 17.37
N GLN A 10 -9.31 8.94 18.51
CA GLN A 10 -10.70 9.14 18.95
C GLN A 10 -11.37 10.36 18.30
N SER A 11 -10.60 11.30 17.75
CA SER A 11 -11.17 12.50 17.12
C SER A 11 -11.33 12.34 15.60
N SER A 12 -12.40 12.87 15.06
CA SER A 12 -12.64 12.88 13.60
C SER A 12 -11.59 13.75 12.90
N LYS A 13 -11.17 13.30 11.71
CA LYS A 13 -10.22 14.01 10.84
C LYS A 13 -10.91 14.45 9.57
N ILE A 14 -10.63 15.68 9.17
CA ILE A 14 -11.33 16.33 8.05
C ILE A 14 -10.35 16.57 6.91
N ARG A 15 -9.06 16.76 7.22
CA ARG A 15 -8.03 17.04 6.20
C ARG A 15 -7.28 15.78 5.80
N LEU A 16 -6.93 15.70 4.52
CA LEU A 16 -6.14 14.60 3.99
C LEU A 16 -4.74 14.51 4.63
N GLU A 17 -4.16 15.67 4.97
CA GLU A 17 -2.86 15.74 5.65
C GLU A 17 -2.92 15.12 7.06
N GLU A 18 -4.01 15.36 7.80
CA GLU A 18 -4.23 14.75 9.11
C GLU A 18 -4.36 13.22 9.00
N PHE A 19 -5.09 12.76 7.99
CA PHE A 19 -5.21 11.34 7.68
C PHE A 19 -3.84 10.71 7.38
N LYS A 20 -3.04 11.34 6.50
CA LYS A 20 -1.68 10.88 6.17
C LYS A 20 -0.81 10.79 7.42
N ASN A 21 -0.79 11.86 8.23
CA ASN A 21 0.04 11.94 9.44
C ASN A 21 -0.35 10.86 10.47
N ILE A 22 -1.65 10.57 10.61
CA ILE A 22 -2.11 9.47 11.47
C ILE A 22 -1.75 8.11 10.90
N ALA A 23 -1.96 7.89 9.60
CA ALA A 23 -1.59 6.64 8.94
C ALA A 23 -0.10 6.33 9.11
N ASP A 24 0.77 7.34 8.94
CA ASP A 24 2.21 7.23 9.15
C ASP A 24 2.53 6.82 10.61
N ARG A 25 1.86 7.43 11.60
CA ARG A 25 2.04 7.09 13.03
C ARG A 25 1.54 5.70 13.38
N ILE A 26 0.40 5.29 12.85
CA ILE A 26 -0.11 3.92 13.04
C ILE A 26 0.89 2.93 12.46
N LEU A 27 1.39 3.17 11.24
CA LEU A 27 2.36 2.31 10.58
C LEU A 27 3.65 2.17 11.40
N GLN A 28 4.13 3.27 12.00
CA GLN A 28 5.29 3.25 12.91
C GLN A 28 5.02 2.50 14.22
N TYR A 29 3.77 2.47 14.69
CA TYR A 29 3.37 1.75 15.89
C TYR A 29 3.14 0.24 15.66
N MET A 30 2.87 -0.17 14.41
CA MET A 30 2.59 -1.57 14.06
C MET A 30 3.62 -2.61 14.58
N PRO A 31 4.95 -2.35 14.57
CA PRO A 31 5.93 -3.30 15.09
C PRO A 31 5.75 -3.60 16.59
N ALA A 32 5.18 -2.68 17.37
CA ALA A 32 4.89 -2.91 18.79
C ALA A 32 3.62 -3.75 19.02
N VAL A 33 2.83 -3.98 17.96
CA VAL A 33 1.58 -4.76 18.01
C VAL A 33 1.77 -6.17 17.46
N ILE A 34 2.73 -6.38 16.56
CA ILE A 34 2.96 -7.67 15.91
C ILE A 34 4.13 -8.37 16.59
N ASP A 35 3.86 -9.52 17.20
CA ASP A 35 4.89 -10.33 17.88
C ASP A 35 5.58 -11.28 16.90
N GLU A 36 4.81 -11.83 15.95
CA GLU A 36 5.30 -12.81 15.00
C GLU A 36 4.90 -12.44 13.56
N LYS A 37 5.86 -12.57 12.64
CA LYS A 37 5.67 -12.31 11.22
C LYS A 37 6.27 -13.46 10.42
N VAL A 38 5.41 -14.32 9.89
CA VAL A 38 5.78 -15.47 9.07
C VAL A 38 5.44 -15.20 7.61
N VAL A 39 6.37 -15.52 6.73
CA VAL A 39 6.14 -15.52 5.29
C VAL A 39 5.77 -16.94 4.89
N TYR A 40 4.56 -17.13 4.36
CA TYR A 40 4.14 -18.40 3.78
C TYR A 40 3.81 -18.18 2.30
N HIS A 41 4.64 -18.74 1.41
CA HIS A 41 4.67 -18.37 0.00
C HIS A 41 4.73 -16.84 -0.17
N GLU A 42 3.68 -16.25 -0.72
CA GLU A 42 3.56 -14.83 -1.02
C GLU A 42 2.76 -14.05 0.02
N TYR A 43 2.26 -14.73 1.05
CA TYR A 43 1.45 -14.15 2.10
C TYR A 43 2.28 -13.79 3.33
N LEU A 44 1.96 -12.64 3.91
CA LEU A 44 2.39 -12.28 5.25
C LEU A 44 1.32 -12.70 6.24
N ILE A 45 1.72 -13.58 7.16
CA ILE A 45 0.93 -14.02 8.30
C ILE A 45 1.50 -13.33 9.52
N CYS A 46 0.68 -12.53 10.20
CA CYS A 46 1.07 -11.81 11.40
C CYS A 46 0.25 -12.29 12.60
N SER A 47 0.93 -12.57 13.71
CA SER A 47 0.32 -12.94 15.00
C SER A 47 0.66 -11.89 16.06
N SER A 48 -0.26 -11.71 17.00
CA SER A 48 0.02 -11.07 18.28
C SER A 48 -0.42 -11.98 19.42
N THR A 49 0.41 -12.15 20.44
CA THR A 49 0.14 -12.97 21.62
C THR A 49 -0.03 -12.04 22.82
N THR A 50 -1.27 -11.89 23.30
CA THR A 50 -1.59 -11.10 24.49
C THR A 50 -2.20 -11.99 25.55
N ALA A 51 -1.62 -12.00 26.75
CA ALA A 51 -2.12 -12.75 27.91
C ALA A 51 -2.45 -14.23 27.62
N GLY A 52 -1.57 -14.92 26.88
CA GLY A 52 -1.74 -16.33 26.50
C GLY A 52 -2.74 -16.58 25.36
N SER A 53 -3.42 -15.54 24.86
CA SER A 53 -4.28 -15.62 23.67
C SER A 53 -3.55 -15.11 22.42
N THR A 54 -3.56 -15.88 21.34
CA THR A 54 -2.95 -15.47 20.06
C THR A 54 -4.03 -14.96 19.11
N LYS A 55 -3.95 -13.67 18.76
CA LYS A 55 -4.78 -13.04 17.72
C LYS A 55 -4.01 -13.02 16.41
N ARG A 56 -4.61 -13.57 15.35
CA ARG A 56 -4.03 -13.57 14.01
C ARG A 56 -4.67 -12.48 13.16
N ILE A 57 -3.85 -11.70 12.47
CA ILE A 57 -4.32 -10.76 11.45
C ILE A 57 -4.64 -11.56 10.18
N ARG A 58 -5.62 -11.10 9.39
CA ARG A 58 -5.90 -11.70 8.08
C ARG A 58 -4.62 -11.72 7.24
N PRO A 59 -4.22 -12.87 6.70
CA PRO A 59 -3.06 -12.92 5.82
C PRO A 59 -3.25 -11.99 4.63
N PHE A 60 -2.22 -11.22 4.28
CA PHE A 60 -2.25 -10.38 3.09
C PHE A 60 -1.14 -10.77 2.14
N ASN A 61 -1.48 -10.84 0.85
CA ASN A 61 -0.51 -11.17 -0.18
C ASN A 61 0.39 -9.94 -0.42
N LYS A 62 1.71 -10.10 -0.36
CA LYS A 62 2.69 -9.03 -0.62
C LYS A 62 2.58 -8.46 -2.05
N TYR A 63 2.06 -9.27 -2.96
CA TYR A 63 1.86 -9.01 -4.38
C TYR A 63 0.38 -8.79 -4.71
N LEU A 64 -0.50 -8.52 -3.72
CA LEU A 64 -1.93 -8.33 -3.95
C LEU A 64 -2.22 -7.33 -5.09
N PHE A 65 -1.40 -6.28 -5.21
CA PHE A 65 -1.44 -5.35 -6.33
C PHE A 65 -1.34 -6.05 -7.69
N MET A 66 -0.41 -6.99 -7.85
CA MET A 66 -0.24 -7.76 -9.08
C MET A 66 -1.39 -8.74 -9.35
N VAL A 67 -1.99 -9.30 -8.31
CA VAL A 67 -3.16 -10.17 -8.44
C VAL A 67 -4.32 -9.36 -9.04
N TYR A 68 -4.49 -8.11 -8.58
CA TYR A 68 -5.51 -7.23 -9.13
C TYR A 68 -5.27 -6.85 -10.59
N THR A 69 -4.04 -6.48 -10.94
CA THR A 69 -3.71 -6.13 -12.33
C THR A 69 -3.75 -7.32 -13.29
N ARG A 70 -3.57 -8.55 -12.79
CA ARG A 70 -3.59 -9.76 -13.63
C ARG A 70 -4.97 -10.38 -13.76
N PHE A 71 -5.78 -10.39 -12.70
CA PHE A 71 -7.02 -11.18 -12.64
C PHE A 71 -8.31 -10.36 -12.51
N LEU A 72 -8.26 -9.16 -11.93
CA LEU A 72 -9.46 -8.33 -11.72
C LEU A 72 -9.67 -7.31 -12.82
N ALA A 73 -8.63 -6.56 -13.15
CA ALA A 73 -8.65 -5.60 -14.25
C ALA A 73 -7.25 -5.44 -14.81
N ARG A 74 -7.08 -5.71 -16.11
CA ARG A 74 -5.79 -5.49 -16.78
C ARG A 74 -5.56 -4.00 -16.93
N LEU A 75 -4.59 -3.47 -16.19
CA LEU A 75 -4.15 -2.10 -16.35
C LEU A 75 -3.11 -2.02 -17.48
N GLU A 76 -3.26 -1.05 -18.37
CA GLU A 76 -2.33 -0.83 -19.48
C GLU A 76 -1.05 -0.12 -19.01
N GLY A 77 -1.18 0.78 -18.03
CA GLY A 77 -0.05 1.47 -17.43
C GLY A 77 -0.38 2.08 -16.07
N TYR A 78 0.65 2.18 -15.23
CA TYR A 78 0.67 2.84 -13.95
C TYR A 78 1.80 3.87 -13.95
N TYR A 79 1.48 5.13 -13.69
CA TYR A 79 2.40 6.24 -13.89
C TYR A 79 2.79 6.86 -12.55
N TYR A 80 4.10 7.01 -12.30
CA TYR A 80 4.62 7.70 -11.11
C TYR A 80 5.29 9.02 -11.50
N LEU A 81 5.09 10.05 -10.67
CA LEU A 81 5.94 11.24 -10.67
C LEU A 81 7.35 10.90 -10.16
N ASP A 82 7.43 10.18 -9.04
CA ASP A 82 8.66 9.62 -8.49
C ASP A 82 8.55 8.09 -8.40
N ILE A 83 9.22 7.39 -9.32
CA ILE A 83 9.13 5.92 -9.39
C ILE A 83 9.86 5.31 -8.19
N PRO A 84 9.19 4.51 -7.35
CA PRO A 84 9.84 3.84 -6.23
C PRO A 84 10.77 2.73 -6.74
N LYS A 85 11.96 2.57 -6.13
CA LYS A 85 12.97 1.56 -6.57
C LYS A 85 12.42 0.14 -6.72
N LYS A 86 11.46 -0.26 -5.86
CA LYS A 86 10.84 -1.59 -5.90
C LYS A 86 9.98 -1.81 -7.15
N ALA A 87 9.40 -0.75 -7.71
CA ALA A 87 8.59 -0.81 -8.92
C ALA A 87 9.40 -1.11 -10.19
N LEU A 88 10.72 -0.85 -10.17
CA LEU A 88 11.62 -1.12 -11.30
C LEU A 88 12.04 -2.59 -11.41
N ILE A 89 11.73 -3.40 -10.39
CA ILE A 89 12.12 -4.80 -10.33
C ILE A 89 11.01 -5.64 -10.97
N ALA A 90 11.38 -6.64 -11.76
CA ALA A 90 10.43 -7.61 -12.29
C ALA A 90 9.71 -8.34 -11.13
N PRO A 91 8.43 -8.67 -11.27
CA PRO A 91 7.54 -8.43 -12.43
C PRO A 91 6.80 -7.08 -12.44
N TYR A 92 7.07 -6.19 -11.48
CA TYR A 92 6.33 -4.92 -11.32
C TYR A 92 6.58 -3.91 -12.45
N ASN A 93 7.79 -3.95 -13.02
CA ASN A 93 8.21 -3.01 -14.06
C ASN A 93 7.48 -3.12 -15.41
N GLN A 94 6.65 -4.15 -15.60
CA GLN A 94 5.99 -4.42 -16.88
C GLN A 94 4.93 -3.37 -17.25
N HIS A 95 4.31 -2.75 -16.25
CA HIS A 95 3.22 -1.77 -16.43
C HIS A 95 3.53 -0.45 -15.72
N ILE A 96 4.79 -0.16 -15.41
CA ILE A 96 5.16 1.03 -14.66
C ILE A 96 5.98 1.98 -15.53
N PHE A 97 5.49 3.21 -15.65
CA PHE A 97 6.04 4.23 -16.53
C PHE A 97 6.20 5.57 -15.79
N PRO A 98 7.06 6.48 -16.26
CA PRO A 98 7.12 7.83 -15.72
C PRO A 98 5.88 8.64 -16.13
N PHE A 99 5.44 9.55 -15.26
CA PHE A 99 4.29 10.41 -15.54
C PHE A 99 4.47 11.32 -16.76
N SER A 100 5.72 11.65 -17.13
CA SER A 100 6.00 12.36 -18.37
C SER A 100 5.52 11.58 -19.61
N GLN A 101 5.69 10.26 -19.63
CA GLN A 101 5.23 9.42 -20.74
C GLN A 101 3.71 9.46 -20.87
N PHE A 102 2.99 9.48 -19.75
CA PHE A 102 1.54 9.61 -19.75
C PHE A 102 1.08 10.88 -20.47
N ILE A 103 1.64 12.04 -20.10
CA ILE A 103 1.23 13.34 -20.66
C ILE A 103 1.63 13.46 -22.13
N LEU A 104 2.83 13.00 -22.47
CA LEU A 104 3.40 13.22 -23.81
C LEU A 104 2.83 12.25 -24.84
N GLU A 105 2.45 11.04 -24.44
CA GLU A 105 2.12 9.97 -25.39
C GLU A 105 0.80 9.28 -25.06
N ASP A 106 0.68 8.70 -23.87
CA ASP A 106 -0.35 7.69 -23.61
C ASP A 106 -1.75 8.29 -23.41
N ILE A 107 -1.86 9.52 -22.89
CA ILE A 107 -3.15 10.21 -22.73
C ILE A 107 -3.81 10.51 -24.08
N TRP A 108 -3.02 10.82 -25.11
CA TRP A 108 -3.55 11.16 -26.43
C TRP A 108 -4.09 9.93 -27.14
N LYS A 109 -3.40 8.78 -27.03
CA LYS A 109 -3.91 7.49 -27.53
C LYS A 109 -5.26 7.14 -26.92
N LEU A 110 -5.44 7.41 -25.62
CA LEU A 110 -6.71 7.19 -24.93
C LEU A 110 -7.81 8.11 -25.48
N LEU A 111 -7.51 9.41 -25.63
CA LEU A 111 -8.46 10.41 -26.11
C LEU A 111 -8.82 10.22 -27.60
N ASP A 112 -7.89 9.75 -28.42
CA ASP A 112 -8.13 9.47 -29.85
C ASP A 112 -8.95 8.19 -30.07
N SER A 113 -8.99 7.31 -29.06
CA SER A 113 -9.73 6.05 -29.08
C SER A 113 -11.15 6.13 -28.50
N ALA A 114 -11.55 7.31 -28.01
CA ALA A 114 -12.85 7.59 -27.39
C ALA A 114 -13.80 8.36 -28.33
#